data_AF-A0A8I2Z1L0-F1
#
_entry.id   AF-A0A8I2Z1L0-F1
#
_cell.length_a   1.000
_cell.length_b   1.000
_cell.length_c   1.000
_cell.angle_alpha   90.00
_cell.angle_beta   90.00
_cell.angle_gamma   90.00
#
_symmetry.space_group_name_H-M   'P 1'
#
loop_
_entity.id
_entity.type
_entity.pdbx_description
1 polymer ?
#
loop_
_entity_poly.entity_id
_entity_poly.type
_entity_poly.pdbx_seq_one_letter_code
_entity_poly.pdbx_strand_id
1 'polypeptide(L)'
;MRSTIGFVLSLISSRLTPSPSPHCATCVVITITRYDDPGHPIRSSKIPRCLRQSSQSVFTTLRKRDKKREKQRAELLAKRKQRMAEPVVVDGPKRGNGRRKRQRKVKAAIKQEQAKERVAKRDEEKAKAQRSS
;
A
#
# COMPACT_ATOMS: atom_id res chain seq x y z
N MET A 1 43.37 -40.09 -11.57
CA MET A 1 43.92 -38.92 -12.28
C MET A 1 43.13 -37.70 -11.80
N ARG A 2 43.75 -36.84 -10.97
CA ARG A 2 44.17 -35.45 -11.31
C ARG A 2 42.99 -34.64 -11.89
N SER A 3 42.50 -33.55 -11.33
CA SER A 3 43.15 -32.54 -10.51
C SER A 3 42.12 -31.52 -10.01
N THR A 4 42.30 -31.10 -8.76
CA THR A 4 41.85 -29.82 -8.21
C THR A 4 42.35 -28.66 -9.07
N ILE A 5 41.49 -27.68 -9.36
CA ILE A 5 41.91 -26.32 -9.75
C ILE A 5 41.18 -25.35 -8.82
N GLY A 6 41.94 -24.77 -7.89
CA GLY A 6 41.59 -23.50 -7.27
C GLY A 6 42.34 -22.37 -7.97
N PHE A 7 41.79 -21.15 -7.94
CA PHE A 7 42.50 -19.89 -7.65
C PHE A 7 41.47 -18.74 -7.84
N VAL A 8 41.05 -18.00 -6.81
CA VAL A 8 41.69 -16.80 -6.22
C VAL A 8 41.37 -15.50 -6.99
N LEU A 9 40.74 -14.58 -6.25
CA LEU A 9 40.66 -13.11 -6.36
C LEU A 9 40.43 -12.44 -7.74
N SER A 10 39.40 -11.60 -7.77
CA SER A 10 39.60 -10.18 -8.10
C SER A 10 38.55 -9.32 -7.39
N LEU A 11 38.98 -8.68 -6.30
CA LEU A 11 38.60 -7.31 -6.01
C LEU A 11 39.02 -6.45 -7.21
N ILE A 12 38.16 -5.54 -7.66
CA ILE A 12 38.42 -4.23 -8.29
C ILE A 12 37.00 -3.67 -8.56
N SER A 13 36.51 -2.73 -7.76
CA SER A 13 36.81 -1.29 -7.82
C SER A 13 35.66 -0.57 -8.51
N SER A 14 35.03 0.33 -7.75
CA SER A 14 34.64 1.66 -8.20
C SER A 14 33.65 1.79 -9.35
N ARG A 15 32.48 2.38 -9.03
CA ARG A 15 31.89 3.52 -9.77
C ARG A 15 30.50 3.85 -9.21
N LEU A 16 30.42 4.93 -8.46
CA LEU A 16 29.73 6.19 -8.81
C LEU A 16 28.50 6.43 -7.94
N THR A 17 28.75 7.09 -6.81
CA THR A 17 27.75 7.90 -6.10
C THR A 17 27.43 9.14 -6.95
N PRO A 18 26.17 9.41 -7.31
CA PRO A 18 25.80 10.72 -7.81
C PRO A 18 25.73 11.71 -6.64
N SER A 19 26.62 12.69 -6.66
CA SER A 19 26.56 13.88 -5.82
C SER A 19 25.39 14.79 -6.27
N PRO A 20 24.51 15.25 -5.38
CA PRO A 20 23.61 16.35 -5.69
C PRO A 20 24.35 17.68 -5.47
N SER A 21 24.75 18.33 -6.56
CA SER A 21 25.22 19.71 -6.53
C SER A 21 24.06 20.67 -6.21
N PRO A 22 24.16 21.52 -5.18
CA PRO A 22 23.20 22.57 -4.93
C PRO A 22 23.67 23.89 -5.58
N HIS A 23 22.71 24.67 -6.08
CA HIS A 23 22.84 26.08 -6.47
C HIS A 23 23.57 26.42 -7.79
N CYS A 24 22.77 26.61 -8.85
CA CYS A 24 22.88 27.77 -9.75
C CYS A 24 21.67 27.81 -10.71
N ALA A 25 20.46 27.83 -10.14
CA ALA A 25 19.31 28.35 -10.87
C ALA A 25 19.53 29.86 -11.00
N THR A 26 19.74 30.31 -12.23
CA THR A 26 19.73 31.71 -12.61
C THR A 26 18.42 32.33 -12.14
N CYS A 27 18.49 33.06 -11.03
CA CYS A 27 17.47 34.03 -10.65
C CYS A 27 17.49 35.14 -11.70
N VAL A 28 16.70 34.98 -12.77
CA VAL A 28 16.34 36.09 -13.63
C VAL A 28 15.43 36.97 -12.79
N VAL A 29 16.01 38.07 -12.29
CA VAL A 29 15.28 39.16 -11.66
C VAL A 29 14.49 39.85 -12.77
N ILE A 30 13.24 39.44 -12.97
CA ILE A 30 12.28 40.22 -13.75
C ILE A 30 11.59 41.16 -12.77
N THR A 31 12.20 42.33 -12.56
CA THR A 31 11.48 43.51 -12.07
C THR A 31 10.71 44.09 -13.26
N ILE A 32 9.40 43.87 -13.28
CA ILE A 32 8.48 44.75 -14.03
C ILE A 32 7.55 45.39 -13.00
N THR A 33 7.79 46.67 -12.77
CA THR A 33 6.87 47.61 -12.15
C THR A 33 5.81 48.02 -13.16
N ARG A 34 4.52 47.76 -12.87
CA ARG A 34 3.33 48.58 -13.24
C ARG A 34 2.24 48.23 -12.21
N TYR A 35 2.06 49.01 -11.14
CA TYR A 35 1.08 50.10 -10.98
C TYR A 35 -0.37 49.72 -11.35
N ASP A 36 -1.19 49.64 -10.29
CA ASP A 36 -2.65 49.74 -10.13
C ASP A 36 -3.61 48.80 -10.89
N ASP A 37 -3.98 47.70 -10.23
CA ASP A 37 -5.25 46.99 -10.46
C ASP A 37 -6.25 47.28 -9.31
N PRO A 38 -7.26 48.15 -9.51
CA PRO A 38 -8.34 48.37 -8.56
C PRO A 38 -9.36 47.24 -8.69
N GLY A 39 -9.19 46.19 -7.90
CA GLY A 39 -10.09 45.05 -7.97
C GLY A 39 -9.91 44.10 -6.80
N HIS A 40 -10.16 44.58 -5.58
CA HIS A 40 -10.32 43.68 -4.44
C HIS A 40 -11.50 42.72 -4.70
N PRO A 41 -11.28 41.41 -4.89
CA PRO A 41 -12.38 40.49 -4.70
C PRO A 41 -12.75 40.56 -3.22
N ILE A 42 -13.97 41.01 -2.99
CA ILE A 42 -14.73 40.91 -1.75
C ILE A 42 -14.35 39.59 -1.10
N ARG A 43 -13.84 39.65 0.14
CA ARG A 43 -13.53 38.51 1.01
C ARG A 43 -14.56 37.42 0.77
N SER A 44 -14.26 36.45 -0.09
CA SER A 44 -15.08 35.26 -0.24
C SER A 44 -15.00 34.61 1.13
N SER A 45 -16.10 34.73 1.85
CA SER A 45 -16.28 34.25 3.21
C SER A 45 -15.42 33.02 3.42
N LYS A 46 -14.54 33.06 4.43
CA LYS A 46 -13.93 31.86 4.97
C LYS A 46 -15.11 30.95 5.33
N ILE A 47 -15.49 30.06 4.42
CA ILE A 47 -16.40 28.98 4.70
C ILE A 47 -15.75 28.31 5.91
N PRO A 48 -16.37 28.35 7.10
CA PRO A 48 -15.77 27.67 8.23
C PRO A 48 -15.60 26.21 7.80
N ARG A 49 -14.38 25.68 7.92
CA ARG A 49 -14.05 24.25 7.75
C ARG A 49 -14.76 23.38 8.81
N CYS A 50 -15.97 23.74 9.23
CA CYS A 50 -16.77 23.09 10.24
C CYS A 50 -17.82 22.16 9.64
N LEU A 51 -17.59 21.61 8.44
CA LEU A 51 -18.29 20.43 7.97
C LEU A 51 -17.31 19.38 7.44
N ARG A 52 -16.19 19.20 8.15
CA ARG A 52 -15.52 17.90 8.15
C ARG A 52 -16.13 17.09 9.28
N GLN A 53 -17.37 16.65 9.09
CA GLN A 53 -18.06 15.74 10.00
C GLN A 53 -17.14 14.57 10.27
N SER A 54 -16.70 14.55 11.52
CA SER A 54 -15.68 13.64 11.97
C SER A 54 -16.35 12.30 12.22
N SER A 55 -15.81 11.23 11.64
CA SER A 55 -16.05 9.84 12.07
C SER A 55 -15.56 9.57 13.51
N GLN A 56 -15.49 10.62 14.35
CA GLN A 56 -15.09 10.60 15.74
C GLN A 56 -16.31 10.45 16.67
N SER A 57 -17.56 10.57 16.18
CA SER A 57 -18.76 10.48 17.02
C SER A 57 -19.00 9.10 17.63
N VAL A 58 -18.49 8.02 17.02
CA VAL A 58 -18.60 6.64 17.54
C VAL A 58 -17.48 6.26 18.52
N PHE A 59 -16.42 7.05 18.61
CA PHE A 59 -15.24 6.76 19.46
C PHE A 59 -14.85 8.01 20.24
N THR A 60 -15.71 8.48 21.13
CA THR A 60 -15.48 9.74 21.86
C THR A 60 -14.37 9.63 22.91
N THR A 61 -14.11 8.44 23.44
CA THR A 61 -13.16 8.21 24.56
C THR A 61 -11.71 7.94 24.16
N LEU A 62 -11.44 7.56 22.91
CA LEU A 62 -10.10 7.10 22.49
C LEU A 62 -9.15 8.25 22.09
N ARG A 63 -7.85 8.10 22.43
CA ARG A 63 -6.79 9.03 21.97
C ARG A 63 -6.68 9.00 20.45
N LYS A 64 -6.18 10.10 19.86
CA LYS A 64 -6.01 10.25 18.40
C LYS A 64 -5.20 9.11 17.76
N ARG A 65 -4.20 8.58 18.48
CA ARG A 65 -3.37 7.46 18.02
C ARG A 65 -4.16 6.16 17.94
N ASP A 66 -4.96 5.86 18.96
CA ASP A 66 -5.72 4.62 19.03
C ASP A 66 -6.86 4.63 18.02
N LYS A 67 -7.50 5.79 17.80
CA LYS A 67 -8.43 5.99 16.68
C LYS A 67 -7.83 5.65 15.31
N LYS A 68 -6.55 5.94 15.08
CA LYS A 68 -5.86 5.57 13.82
C LYS A 68 -5.61 4.06 13.75
N ARG A 69 -5.17 3.45 14.85
CA ARG A 69 -4.93 2.00 14.93
C ARG A 69 -6.22 1.21 14.70
N GLU A 70 -7.33 1.61 15.32
CA GLU A 70 -8.62 0.96 15.15
C GLU A 70 -9.16 1.09 13.73
N LYS A 71 -9.02 2.26 13.10
CA LYS A 71 -9.38 2.43 11.69
C LYS A 71 -8.54 1.54 10.77
N GLN A 72 -7.23 1.48 10.99
CA GLN A 72 -6.34 0.60 10.24
C GLN A 72 -6.72 -0.88 10.44
N ARG A 73 -7.04 -1.29 11.67
CA ARG A 73 -7.51 -2.66 11.96
C ARG A 73 -8.81 -2.95 11.21
N ALA A 74 -9.80 -2.06 11.27
CA ALA A 74 -11.07 -2.21 10.58
C ALA A 74 -10.89 -2.30 9.05
N GLU A 75 -10.07 -1.43 8.47
CA GLU A 75 -9.76 -1.46 7.03
C GLU A 75 -9.02 -2.74 6.62
N LEU A 76 -8.07 -3.21 7.43
CA LEU A 76 -7.35 -4.45 7.16
C LEU A 76 -8.27 -5.67 7.24
N LEU A 77 -9.20 -5.70 8.21
CA LEU A 77 -10.21 -6.75 8.32
C LEU A 77 -11.18 -6.72 7.13
N ALA A 78 -11.65 -5.55 6.71
CA ALA A 78 -12.49 -5.39 5.53
C ALA A 78 -11.77 -5.89 4.26
N LYS A 79 -10.52 -5.46 4.03
CA LYS A 79 -9.69 -5.92 2.91
C LYS A 79 -9.44 -7.43 2.94
N ARG A 80 -9.24 -8.01 4.13
CA ARG A 80 -9.07 -9.47 4.28
C ARG A 80 -10.35 -10.22 3.90
N LYS A 81 -11.52 -9.73 4.33
CA LYS A 81 -12.82 -10.31 3.97
C LYS A 81 -13.08 -10.21 2.46
N GLN A 82 -12.82 -9.05 1.85
CA GLN A 82 -12.95 -8.85 0.39
C GLN A 82 -12.08 -9.84 -0.40
N ARG A 83 -10.80 -9.98 -0.04
CA ARG A 83 -9.88 -10.95 -0.68
C ARG A 83 -10.31 -12.41 -0.53
N MET A 84 -11.06 -12.75 0.52
CA MET A 84 -11.59 -14.11 0.69
C MET A 84 -12.87 -14.32 -0.12
N ALA A 85 -13.67 -13.27 -0.33
CA ALA A 85 -14.92 -13.32 -1.09
C ALA A 85 -14.68 -13.37 -2.60
N GLU A 86 -13.79 -12.53 -3.14
CA GLU A 86 -13.53 -12.44 -4.58
C GLU A 86 -12.66 -13.62 -5.07
N PRO A 87 -13.16 -14.49 -5.97
CA PRO A 87 -12.36 -15.60 -6.51
C PRO A 87 -11.26 -15.10 -7.45
N VAL A 88 -10.07 -15.72 -7.39
CA VAL A 88 -8.98 -15.39 -8.33
C VAL A 88 -9.25 -16.02 -9.71
N VAL A 89 -9.59 -15.19 -10.71
CA VAL A 89 -9.79 -15.64 -12.09
C VAL A 89 -8.45 -15.90 -12.80
N VAL A 90 -8.25 -17.11 -13.31
CA VAL A 90 -7.00 -17.58 -13.93
C VAL A 90 -7.02 -17.40 -15.46
N ASP A 91 -6.95 -16.15 -15.90
CA ASP A 91 -6.84 -15.84 -17.34
C ASP A 91 -5.41 -15.44 -17.73
N GLY A 92 -5.02 -15.81 -18.96
CA GLY A 92 -3.83 -15.30 -19.63
C GLY A 92 -3.16 -16.27 -20.62
N PRO A 93 -2.21 -15.77 -21.44
CA PRO A 93 -1.55 -16.56 -22.48
C PRO A 93 -0.65 -17.68 -21.91
N LYS A 94 -0.56 -18.81 -22.63
CA LYS A 94 0.12 -20.04 -22.17
C LYS A 94 1.66 -19.95 -22.18
N ARG A 95 2.26 -19.07 -22.98
CA ARG A 95 3.71 -18.99 -23.21
C ARG A 95 4.31 -17.67 -22.67
N GLY A 96 5.63 -17.64 -22.55
CA GLY A 96 6.40 -16.46 -22.13
C GLY A 96 5.99 -15.91 -20.74
N ASN A 97 5.96 -14.58 -20.61
CA ASN A 97 5.60 -13.90 -19.36
C ASN A 97 4.15 -14.21 -18.91
N GLY A 98 3.26 -14.48 -19.88
CA GLY A 98 1.88 -14.93 -19.62
C GLY A 98 1.83 -16.18 -18.76
N ARG A 99 2.71 -17.16 -19.04
CA ARG A 99 2.83 -18.40 -18.26
C ARG A 99 3.12 -18.11 -16.79
N ARG A 100 4.09 -17.23 -16.51
CA ARG A 100 4.50 -16.88 -15.13
C ARG A 100 3.37 -16.20 -14.37
N LYS A 101 2.66 -15.26 -15.01
CA LYS A 101 1.49 -14.60 -14.42
C LYS A 101 0.37 -15.59 -14.16
N ARG A 102 0.08 -16.48 -15.11
CA ARG A 102 -0.92 -17.56 -14.96
C ARG A 102 -0.57 -18.49 -13.79
N GLN A 103 0.69 -18.93 -13.68
CA GLN A 103 1.15 -19.75 -12.56
C GLN A 103 0.99 -19.06 -11.19
N ARG A 104 1.26 -17.75 -11.11
CA ARG A 104 1.03 -16.98 -9.88
C ARG A 104 -0.45 -16.95 -9.51
N LYS A 105 -1.34 -16.75 -10.48
CA LYS A 105 -2.80 -16.78 -10.28
C LYS A 105 -3.28 -18.17 -9.83
N VAL A 106 -2.84 -19.25 -10.49
CA VAL A 106 -3.14 -20.63 -10.07
C VAL A 106 -2.70 -20.87 -8.63
N LYS A 107 -1.46 -20.49 -8.27
CA LYS A 107 -0.97 -20.62 -6.90
C LYS A 107 -1.77 -19.78 -5.90
N ALA A 108 -2.27 -18.62 -6.31
CA ALA A 108 -3.12 -17.77 -5.47
C ALA A 108 -4.50 -18.41 -5.24
N ALA A 109 -5.13 -18.97 -6.28
CA ALA A 109 -6.40 -19.68 -6.19
C ALA A 109 -6.30 -20.88 -5.23
N ILE A 110 -5.29 -21.73 -5.39
CA ILE A 110 -5.04 -22.88 -4.49
C ILE A 110 -4.87 -22.42 -3.04
N LYS A 111 -4.12 -21.34 -2.81
CA LYS A 111 -3.94 -20.79 -1.45
C LYS A 111 -5.24 -20.23 -0.87
N GLN A 112 -6.10 -19.65 -1.71
CA GLN A 112 -7.39 -19.11 -1.30
C GLN A 112 -8.35 -20.23 -0.89
N GLU A 113 -8.39 -21.33 -1.64
CA GLU A 113 -9.17 -22.54 -1.31
C GLU A 113 -8.71 -23.16 0.01
N GLN A 114 -7.40 -23.40 0.16
CA GLN A 114 -6.84 -23.91 1.42
C GLN A 114 -7.13 -23.00 2.62
N ALA A 115 -7.15 -21.67 2.41
CA ALA A 115 -7.50 -20.72 3.46
C ALA A 115 -9.00 -20.81 3.83
N LYS A 116 -9.89 -21.00 2.86
CA LYS A 116 -11.33 -21.20 3.10
C LYS A 116 -11.59 -22.48 3.89
N GLU A 117 -10.96 -23.59 3.50
CA GLU A 117 -11.06 -24.87 4.23
C GLU A 117 -10.59 -24.76 5.68
N ARG A 118 -9.46 -24.09 5.93
CA ARG A 118 -8.95 -23.88 7.29
C ARG A 118 -9.88 -23.04 8.16
N VAL A 119 -10.58 -22.07 7.56
CA VAL A 119 -11.58 -21.26 8.28
C VAL A 119 -12.80 -22.11 8.59
N ALA A 120 -13.33 -22.85 7.61
CA ALA A 120 -14.46 -23.76 7.80
C ALA A 120 -14.21 -24.76 8.93
N LYS A 121 -13.04 -25.41 8.96
CA LYS A 121 -12.65 -26.33 10.04
C LYS A 121 -12.68 -25.68 11.43
N ARG A 122 -12.15 -24.45 11.55
CA ARG A 122 -12.16 -23.70 12.82
C ARG A 122 -13.57 -23.32 13.26
N ASP A 123 -14.45 -23.02 12.32
CA ASP A 123 -15.83 -22.65 12.62
C ASP A 123 -16.65 -23.89 13.03
N GLU A 124 -16.38 -25.05 12.42
CA GLU A 124 -16.95 -26.34 12.84
C GLU A 124 -16.49 -26.74 14.26
N GLU A 125 -15.21 -26.61 14.57
CA GLU A 125 -14.66 -26.90 15.91
C GLU A 125 -15.32 -26.00 16.97
N LYS A 126 -15.47 -24.71 16.70
CA LYS A 126 -16.16 -23.77 17.59
C LYS A 126 -17.64 -24.12 17.76
N ALA A 127 -18.33 -24.46 16.68
CA ALA A 127 -19.74 -24.83 16.73
C ALA A 127 -19.95 -26.12 17.54
N LYS A 128 -19.04 -27.09 17.43
CA LYS A 128 -19.05 -28.30 18.26
C LYS A 128 -18.82 -27.96 19.74
N ALA A 129 -17.81 -27.15 20.04
CA ALA A 129 -17.51 -26.72 21.41
C ALA A 129 -18.69 -25.97 22.06
N GLN A 130 -19.36 -25.10 21.32
CA GLN A 130 -20.55 -24.37 21.77
C GLN A 130 -21.79 -25.26 21.97
N ARG A 131 -21.89 -26.37 21.23
CA ARG A 131 -22.99 -27.34 21.41
C ARG A 131 -22.75 -28.29 22.58
N SER A 132 -21.49 -28.51 22.95
CA SER A 132 -21.10 -29.37 24.07
C SER A 132 -20.99 -28.65 25.41
N SER A 133 -21.10 -27.31 25.43
CA SER A 133 -21.12 -26.47 26.64
C SER A 133 -22.54 -26.12 27.02
#